data_AF-A0A956D6A6-F1
#
_entry.id   AF-A0A956D6A6-F1
#
_cell.length_a   1.000
_cell.length_b   1.000
_cell.length_c   1.000
_cell.angle_alpha   90.00
_cell.angle_beta   90.00
_cell.angle_gamma   90.00
#
_symmetry.space_group_name_H-M   'P 1'
#
loop_
_entity.id
_entity.type
_entity.pdbx_description
1 polymer ?
#
loop_
_entity_poly.entity_id
_entity_poly.type
_entity_poly.pdbx_seq_one_letter_code
_entity_poly.pdbx_strand_id
1 'polypeptide(L)'
;MRTLALLLVLLPTLPASAQRLPQLDGLPLWHTPLREAPQEVREAIERHRAARAARLRPPRGGADTAGWAREVMQPWLTQTRDAIQHVERTLGRTDAPPSWRLLGAVLVGDLSAHLATSVQSIPAPASIASEPELLDVYTRNLQSTSDPVAERAAQAFEVCASMAAAAPEPMNAWATRCRERSASIRTELASRTPPPPPSPPLRGTAEVPAACTPPASTTPPSMPPPDTSVPERIAVVYAGDRLTRPAEVERLVVAVERTLARRGLDLVPVAEARRARAQVAQRRWEARGPVCEVAPPIETLLVDRHPNLVLAYVRESCSLSECRLVVRFQRPDNRHHGALPATLEATTPRGTTNARELTAAARRLDEPQRHAMILGALGATGSLDILAGGSLAGIEAAIRRFHVAQVTPDDARLAPAARLTSRERAFQTCFSGEGIVGMHVAAELDLHGAVRQAEVTLLEGVTGSERALETLRACLTRVVRETPFPCPAAEGTRVEANVCFQARQGAVLVRGSGGLRR
;
A
#
# COMPACT_ATOMS: atom_id res chain seq x y z
N MET A 1 -43.96 -72.00 30.53
CA MET A 1 -43.14 -71.00 31.24
C MET A 1 -42.15 -70.42 30.24
N ARG A 2 -42.38 -69.19 29.77
CA ARG A 2 -41.50 -68.46 28.83
C ARG A 2 -41.12 -67.14 29.49
N THR A 3 -39.85 -67.02 29.86
CA THR A 3 -39.23 -65.83 30.44
C THR A 3 -38.87 -64.86 29.31
N LEU A 4 -39.57 -63.73 29.23
CA LEU A 4 -39.22 -62.59 28.38
C LEU A 4 -38.28 -61.68 29.18
N ALA A 5 -37.00 -61.61 28.78
CA ALA A 5 -36.05 -60.67 29.34
C ALA A 5 -36.27 -59.28 28.72
N LEU A 6 -36.73 -58.33 29.55
CA LEU A 6 -36.75 -56.90 29.23
C LEU A 6 -35.30 -56.39 29.12
N LEU A 7 -34.83 -56.14 27.91
CA LEU A 7 -33.60 -55.39 27.65
C LEU A 7 -33.99 -53.90 27.52
N LEU A 8 -33.94 -53.15 28.63
CA LEU A 8 -34.04 -51.69 28.60
C LEU A 8 -32.74 -51.14 27.99
N VAL A 9 -32.81 -50.72 26.73
CA VAL A 9 -31.75 -49.99 26.04
C VAL A 9 -31.73 -48.55 26.58
N LEU A 10 -30.78 -48.26 27.48
CA LEU A 10 -30.40 -46.90 27.84
C LEU A 10 -29.80 -46.20 26.62
N LEU A 11 -30.62 -45.47 25.87
CA LEU A 11 -30.14 -44.52 24.86
C LEU A 11 -29.40 -43.40 25.59
N PRO A 12 -28.08 -43.21 25.40
CA PRO A 12 -27.37 -42.09 26.00
C PRO A 12 -27.98 -40.79 25.45
N THR A 13 -28.57 -39.98 26.33
CA THR A 13 -28.98 -38.62 26.00
C THR A 13 -27.73 -37.87 25.57
N LEU A 14 -27.57 -37.68 24.25
CA LEU A 14 -26.51 -36.83 23.71
C LEU A 14 -26.63 -35.46 24.39
N PRO A 15 -25.54 -34.93 24.95
CA PRO A 15 -25.60 -33.67 25.67
C PRO A 15 -26.11 -32.57 24.72
N ALA A 16 -27.04 -31.74 25.20
CA ALA A 16 -27.67 -30.65 24.45
C ALA A 16 -26.68 -29.60 23.89
N SER A 17 -25.38 -29.75 24.16
CA SER A 17 -24.29 -29.02 23.54
C SER A 17 -24.02 -29.41 22.08
N ALA A 18 -24.50 -30.57 21.60
CA ALA A 18 -24.19 -31.07 20.25
C ALA A 18 -24.94 -30.39 19.10
N GLN A 19 -25.90 -29.51 19.37
CA GLN A 19 -26.74 -28.85 18.36
C GLN A 19 -26.62 -27.32 18.32
N ARG A 20 -25.64 -26.72 19.01
CA ARG A 20 -25.46 -25.26 18.92
C ARG A 20 -24.95 -24.88 17.53
N LEU A 21 -25.72 -24.05 16.84
CA LEU A 21 -25.29 -23.40 15.61
C LEU A 21 -23.97 -22.65 15.88
N PRO A 22 -23.01 -22.64 14.92
CA PRO A 22 -21.80 -21.85 15.07
C PRO A 22 -22.22 -20.38 15.25
N GLN A 23 -21.75 -19.72 16.31
CA GLN A 23 -22.07 -18.32 16.59
C GLN A 23 -20.81 -17.45 16.56
N LEU A 24 -20.97 -16.21 16.13
CA LEU A 24 -20.00 -15.13 16.27
C LEU A 24 -20.77 -13.91 16.76
N ASP A 25 -20.30 -13.30 17.85
CA ASP A 25 -20.98 -12.18 18.53
C ASP A 25 -22.46 -12.46 18.87
N GLY A 26 -22.78 -13.71 19.24
CA GLY A 26 -24.14 -14.13 19.59
C GLY A 26 -25.08 -14.33 18.39
N LEU A 27 -24.62 -14.08 17.16
CA LEU A 27 -25.39 -14.33 15.94
C LEU A 27 -25.00 -15.66 15.30
N PRO A 28 -25.94 -16.40 14.70
CA PRO A 28 -25.61 -17.62 13.95
C PRO A 28 -24.76 -17.26 12.73
N LEU A 29 -23.56 -17.86 12.64
CA LEU A 29 -22.71 -17.81 11.45
C LEU A 29 -23.31 -18.61 10.30
N TRP A 30 -24.07 -19.66 10.61
CA TRP A 30 -24.62 -20.59 9.63
C TRP A 30 -26.04 -21.01 10.02
N HIS A 31 -26.87 -21.28 9.00
CA HIS A 31 -28.29 -21.59 9.18
C HIS A 31 -28.57 -23.07 9.47
N THR A 32 -27.57 -23.95 9.34
CA THR A 32 -27.67 -25.38 9.71
C THR A 32 -26.58 -25.78 10.72
N PRO A 33 -26.72 -26.93 11.41
CA PRO A 33 -25.64 -27.48 12.21
C PRO A 33 -24.35 -27.63 11.41
N LEU A 34 -23.21 -27.25 11.99
CA LEU A 34 -21.93 -27.20 11.27
C LEU A 34 -21.55 -28.55 10.63
N ARG A 35 -21.93 -29.68 11.23
CA ARG A 35 -21.68 -31.02 10.69
C ARG A 35 -22.33 -31.27 9.33
N GLU A 36 -23.46 -30.61 9.06
CA GLU A 36 -24.26 -30.70 7.83
C GLU A 36 -23.85 -29.63 6.81
N ALA A 37 -22.96 -28.70 7.17
CA ALA A 37 -22.45 -27.72 6.23
C ALA A 37 -21.51 -28.37 5.19
N PRO A 38 -21.46 -27.81 3.96
CA PRO A 38 -20.48 -28.18 2.93
C PRO A 38 -19.05 -28.20 3.48
N GLN A 39 -18.19 -29.08 2.95
CA GLN A 39 -16.84 -29.27 3.46
C GLN A 39 -16.06 -27.96 3.49
N GLU A 40 -16.16 -27.15 2.44
CA GLU A 40 -15.50 -25.87 2.29
C GLU A 40 -15.93 -24.85 3.35
N VAL A 41 -17.22 -24.85 3.70
CA VAL A 41 -17.77 -24.00 4.77
C VAL A 41 -17.23 -24.43 6.13
N ARG A 42 -17.20 -25.74 6.40
CA ARG A 42 -16.64 -26.27 7.66
C ARG A 42 -15.16 -25.93 7.80
N GLU A 43 -14.37 -26.17 6.75
CA GLU A 43 -12.94 -25.87 6.74
C GLU A 43 -12.67 -24.38 6.95
N ALA A 44 -13.44 -23.50 6.29
CA ALA A 44 -13.33 -22.06 6.48
C ALA A 44 -13.63 -21.62 7.92
N ILE A 45 -14.71 -22.16 8.53
CA ILE A 45 -15.07 -21.86 9.93
C ILE A 45 -14.02 -22.39 10.89
N GLU A 46 -13.51 -23.61 10.70
CA GLU A 46 -12.49 -24.18 11.60
C GLU A 46 -11.14 -23.44 11.49
N ARG A 47 -10.72 -23.05 10.28
CA ARG A 47 -9.53 -22.21 10.09
C ARG A 47 -9.69 -20.84 10.72
N HIS A 48 -10.87 -20.23 10.58
CA HIS A 48 -11.20 -18.98 11.25
C HIS A 48 -11.09 -19.11 12.78
N ARG A 49 -11.71 -20.14 13.37
CA ARG A 49 -11.64 -20.41 14.81
C ARG A 49 -10.21 -20.64 15.27
N ALA A 50 -9.43 -21.44 14.55
CA ALA A 50 -8.04 -21.71 14.87
C ALA A 50 -7.19 -20.42 14.84
N ALA A 51 -7.36 -19.58 13.81
CA ALA A 51 -6.66 -18.30 13.71
C ALA A 51 -7.09 -17.31 14.80
N ARG A 52 -8.38 -17.24 15.16
CA ARG A 52 -8.87 -16.37 16.25
C ARG A 52 -8.47 -16.86 17.64
N ALA A 53 -8.36 -18.17 17.84
CA ALA A 53 -7.89 -18.75 19.09
C ALA A 53 -6.38 -18.57 19.27
N ALA A 54 -5.62 -18.50 18.17
CA ALA A 54 -4.20 -18.22 18.19
C ALA A 54 -3.97 -16.77 18.67
N ARG A 55 -3.56 -16.62 19.93
CA ARG A 55 -3.20 -15.31 20.48
C ARG A 55 -1.74 -15.01 20.16
N LEU A 56 -1.48 -13.84 19.58
CA LEU A 56 -0.14 -13.28 19.56
C LEU A 56 0.26 -12.96 21.01
N ARG A 57 1.09 -13.82 21.60
CA ARG A 57 1.57 -13.62 22.97
C ARG A 57 2.74 -12.65 22.93
N PRO A 58 2.72 -11.53 23.68
CA PRO A 58 3.86 -10.62 23.73
C PRO A 58 5.11 -11.32 24.29
N PRO A 59 6.33 -10.86 23.93
CA PRO A 59 7.54 -11.34 24.56
C PRO A 59 7.50 -11.02 26.06
N ARG A 60 7.90 -11.97 26.92
CA ARG A 60 7.95 -11.76 28.38
C ARG A 60 9.32 -11.19 28.78
N GLY A 61 9.33 -10.09 29.54
CA GLY A 61 10.48 -9.68 30.37
C GLY A 61 11.81 -9.43 29.65
N GLY A 62 11.83 -8.59 28.61
CA GLY A 62 13.08 -8.25 27.91
C GLY A 62 13.65 -9.39 27.05
N ALA A 63 12.84 -10.42 26.77
CA ALA A 63 13.19 -11.51 25.87
C ALA A 63 13.65 -11.00 24.49
N ASP A 64 14.53 -11.77 23.86
CA ASP A 64 15.00 -11.56 22.49
C ASP A 64 13.81 -11.31 21.55
N THR A 65 13.61 -10.05 21.18
CA THR A 65 12.51 -9.61 20.32
C THR A 65 12.64 -10.23 18.93
N ALA A 66 13.87 -10.41 18.43
CA ALA A 66 14.12 -11.02 17.13
C ALA A 66 13.80 -12.52 17.13
N GLY A 67 14.15 -13.23 18.21
CA GLY A 67 13.73 -14.61 18.45
C GLY A 67 12.21 -14.74 18.52
N TRP A 68 11.57 -13.93 19.37
CA TRP A 68 10.11 -13.89 19.52
C TRP A 68 9.40 -13.64 18.19
N ALA A 69 9.87 -12.67 17.42
CA ALA A 69 9.23 -12.33 16.16
C ALA A 69 9.31 -13.47 15.14
N ARG A 70 10.45 -14.18 15.05
CA ARG A 70 10.62 -15.34 14.17
C ARG A 70 9.83 -16.56 14.61
N GLU A 71 9.81 -16.85 15.91
CA GLU A 71 9.27 -18.10 16.45
C GLU A 71 7.78 -18.02 16.79
N VAL A 72 7.27 -16.82 17.10
CA VAL A 72 5.89 -16.62 17.57
C VAL A 72 5.10 -15.76 16.58
N MET A 73 5.59 -14.55 16.29
CA MET A 73 4.83 -13.60 15.47
C MET A 73 4.70 -14.05 14.02
N GLN A 74 5.79 -14.51 13.39
CA GLN A 74 5.78 -14.89 11.98
C GLN A 74 4.89 -16.12 11.69
N PRO A 75 4.94 -17.21 12.49
CA PRO A 75 4.00 -18.32 12.32
C PRO A 75 2.55 -17.90 12.56
N TRP A 76 2.28 -17.06 13.56
CA TRP A 76 0.94 -16.54 13.84
C TRP A 76 0.39 -15.67 12.69
N LEU A 77 1.21 -14.76 12.14
CA LEU A 77 0.86 -13.95 10.98
C LEU A 77 0.57 -14.84 9.76
N THR A 78 1.43 -15.83 9.51
CA THR A 78 1.26 -16.79 8.42
C THR A 78 -0.05 -17.54 8.55
N GLN A 79 -0.33 -18.11 9.72
CA GLN A 79 -1.57 -18.84 10.01
C GLN A 79 -2.81 -17.95 9.79
N THR A 80 -2.80 -16.73 10.31
CA THR A 80 -3.93 -15.80 10.21
C THR A 80 -4.17 -15.38 8.76
N ARG A 81 -3.11 -15.03 8.02
CA ARG A 81 -3.18 -14.69 6.60
C ARG A 81 -3.69 -15.87 5.78
N ASP A 82 -3.19 -17.07 6.02
CA ASP A 82 -3.59 -18.26 5.28
C ASP A 82 -5.06 -18.63 5.55
N ALA A 83 -5.57 -18.36 6.76
CA ALA A 83 -6.99 -18.48 7.09
C ALA A 83 -7.84 -17.47 6.30
N ILE A 84 -7.48 -16.18 6.30
CA ILE A 84 -8.17 -15.13 5.51
C ILE A 84 -8.20 -15.53 4.03
N GLN A 85 -7.04 -15.89 3.47
CA GLN A 85 -6.93 -16.30 2.07
C GLN A 85 -7.76 -17.54 1.76
N HIS A 86 -7.77 -18.54 2.65
CA HIS A 86 -8.61 -19.72 2.44
C HIS A 86 -10.10 -19.36 2.39
N VAL A 87 -10.59 -18.56 3.34
CA VAL A 87 -11.99 -18.10 3.37
C VAL A 87 -12.37 -17.38 2.07
N GLU A 88 -11.51 -16.48 1.60
CA GLU A 88 -11.77 -15.72 0.36
C GLU A 88 -11.76 -16.60 -0.88
N ARG A 89 -10.88 -17.60 -0.91
CA ARG A 89 -10.78 -18.57 -2.00
C ARG A 89 -11.96 -19.50 -2.08
N THR A 90 -12.51 -19.92 -0.95
CA THR A 90 -13.56 -20.93 -0.94
C THR A 90 -14.94 -20.28 -0.95
N LEU A 91 -15.15 -19.30 -0.06
CA LEU A 91 -16.44 -18.69 0.19
C LEU A 91 -16.63 -17.36 -0.55
N GLY A 92 -15.55 -16.63 -0.83
CA GLY A 92 -15.60 -15.32 -1.49
C GLY A 92 -15.71 -15.35 -3.02
N ARG A 93 -15.77 -16.54 -3.64
CA ARG A 93 -15.83 -16.69 -5.10
C ARG A 93 -17.16 -16.16 -5.67
N THR A 94 -17.14 -15.67 -6.90
CA THR A 94 -18.34 -15.10 -7.55
C THR A 94 -19.39 -16.16 -7.87
N ASP A 95 -18.98 -17.39 -8.13
CA ASP A 95 -19.81 -18.56 -8.39
C ASP A 95 -20.31 -19.27 -7.11
N ALA A 96 -19.81 -18.87 -5.93
CA ALA A 96 -20.26 -19.44 -4.67
C ALA A 96 -21.71 -18.99 -4.34
N PRO A 97 -22.51 -19.84 -3.66
CA PRO A 97 -23.85 -19.45 -3.23
C PRO A 97 -23.86 -18.14 -2.41
N PRO A 98 -24.90 -17.30 -2.52
CA PRO A 98 -24.95 -16.02 -1.81
C PRO A 98 -24.73 -16.12 -0.29
N SER A 99 -25.27 -17.16 0.35
CA SER A 99 -25.07 -17.42 1.78
C SER A 99 -23.60 -17.72 2.14
N TRP A 100 -22.85 -18.36 1.23
CA TRP A 100 -21.42 -18.64 1.43
C TRP A 100 -20.62 -17.35 1.33
N ARG A 101 -20.92 -16.53 0.33
CA ARG A 101 -20.26 -15.23 0.13
C ARG A 101 -20.50 -14.28 1.30
N LEU A 102 -21.72 -14.24 1.84
CA LEU A 102 -22.05 -13.50 3.06
C LEU A 102 -21.20 -13.99 4.24
N LEU A 103 -21.17 -15.32 4.49
CA LEU A 103 -20.32 -15.90 5.53
C LEU A 103 -18.83 -15.55 5.30
N GLY A 104 -18.34 -15.64 4.07
CA GLY A 104 -16.98 -15.27 3.71
C GLY A 104 -16.65 -13.82 4.09
N ALA A 105 -17.54 -12.88 3.76
CA ALA A 105 -17.38 -11.47 4.13
C ALA A 105 -17.32 -11.26 5.65
N VAL A 106 -18.17 -11.95 6.42
CA VAL A 106 -18.17 -11.91 7.90
C VAL A 106 -16.84 -12.42 8.46
N LEU A 107 -16.39 -13.60 8.04
CA LEU A 107 -15.17 -14.23 8.55
C LEU A 107 -13.91 -13.44 8.18
N VAL A 108 -13.85 -12.87 6.96
CA VAL A 108 -12.74 -12.00 6.53
C VAL A 108 -12.70 -10.71 7.32
N GLY A 109 -13.86 -10.07 7.52
CA GLY A 109 -13.97 -8.84 8.31
C GLY A 109 -13.49 -9.05 9.74
N ASP A 110 -13.93 -10.13 10.39
CA ASP A 110 -13.54 -10.46 11.76
C ASP A 110 -12.05 -10.81 11.89
N LEU A 111 -11.49 -11.65 11.01
CA LEU A 111 -10.06 -11.98 11.03
C LEU A 111 -9.18 -10.77 10.74
N SER A 112 -9.57 -9.93 9.77
CA SER A 112 -8.80 -8.72 9.44
C SER A 112 -8.84 -7.71 10.58
N ALA A 113 -10.00 -7.51 11.22
CA ALA A 113 -10.10 -6.66 12.41
C ALA A 113 -9.24 -7.21 13.55
N HIS A 114 -9.30 -8.52 13.80
CA HIS A 114 -8.48 -9.17 14.81
C HIS A 114 -6.97 -9.00 14.55
N LEU A 115 -6.54 -9.18 13.30
CA LEU A 115 -5.15 -8.99 12.88
C LEU A 115 -4.71 -7.54 13.12
N ALA A 116 -5.50 -6.56 12.68
CA ALA A 116 -5.18 -5.14 12.87
C ALA A 116 -5.02 -4.77 14.35
N THR A 117 -5.98 -5.15 15.21
CA THR A 117 -5.90 -4.92 16.66
C THR A 117 -4.71 -5.65 17.29
N SER A 118 -4.44 -6.89 16.87
CA SER A 118 -3.34 -7.67 17.43
C SER A 118 -1.97 -7.07 17.09
N VAL A 119 -1.79 -6.56 15.86
CA VAL A 119 -0.57 -5.86 15.44
C VAL A 119 -0.36 -4.59 16.27
N GLN A 120 -1.42 -3.83 16.53
CA GLN A 120 -1.33 -2.62 17.37
C GLN A 120 -1.06 -2.91 18.84
N SER A 121 -1.43 -4.11 19.31
CA SER A 121 -1.17 -4.55 20.68
C SER A 121 0.24 -5.10 20.90
N ILE A 122 1.08 -5.15 19.87
CA ILE A 122 2.47 -5.60 20.02
C ILE A 122 3.21 -4.61 20.92
N PRO A 123 3.76 -5.05 22.06
CA PRO A 123 4.47 -4.14 22.96
C PRO A 123 5.80 -3.71 22.33
N ALA A 124 6.17 -2.46 22.56
CA ALA A 124 7.50 -1.98 22.24
C ALA A 124 8.56 -2.80 23.04
N PRO A 125 9.67 -3.19 22.39
CA PRO A 125 10.85 -3.73 23.10
C PRO A 125 11.30 -2.80 24.21
N ALA A 126 11.85 -3.34 25.30
CA ALA A 126 12.23 -2.53 26.47
C ALA A 126 13.15 -1.34 26.13
N SER A 127 14.08 -1.52 25.18
CA SER A 127 14.96 -0.46 24.69
C SER A 127 14.24 0.66 23.95
N ILE A 128 13.16 0.35 23.23
CA ILE A 128 12.31 1.34 22.54
C ILE A 128 11.35 1.99 23.54
N ALA A 129 10.80 1.19 24.47
CA ALA A 129 9.84 1.65 25.46
C ALA A 129 10.42 2.66 26.45
N SER A 130 11.73 2.60 26.74
CA SER A 130 12.42 3.56 27.60
C SER A 130 12.71 4.91 26.94
N GLU A 131 12.59 5.01 25.61
CA GLU A 131 12.94 6.20 24.83
C GLU A 131 11.68 6.79 24.16
N PRO A 132 11.12 7.91 24.66
CA PRO A 132 9.83 8.43 24.19
C PRO A 132 9.75 8.69 22.68
N GLU A 133 10.84 9.18 22.08
CA GLU A 133 10.91 9.45 20.64
C GLU A 133 10.87 8.16 19.81
N LEU A 134 11.62 7.13 20.23
CA LEU A 134 11.60 5.82 19.57
C LEU A 134 10.24 5.14 19.73
N LEU A 135 9.62 5.26 20.91
CA LEU A 135 8.28 4.72 21.17
C LEU A 135 7.21 5.36 20.26
N ASP A 136 7.29 6.67 20.03
CA ASP A 136 6.41 7.40 19.12
C ASP A 136 6.59 6.93 17.66
N VAL A 137 7.84 6.81 17.19
CA VAL A 137 8.15 6.25 15.86
C VAL A 137 7.65 4.80 15.73
N TYR A 138 7.88 3.97 16.73
CA TYR A 138 7.40 2.58 16.76
C TYR A 138 5.87 2.50 16.67
N THR A 139 5.17 3.32 17.44
CA THR A 139 3.70 3.38 17.44
C THR A 139 3.15 3.80 16.08
N ARG A 140 3.73 4.85 15.46
CA ARG A 140 3.36 5.26 14.09
C ARG A 140 3.63 4.17 13.05
N ASN A 141 4.70 3.40 13.22
CA ASN A 141 5.02 2.27 12.33
C ASN A 141 4.00 1.13 12.47
N LEU A 142 3.58 0.79 13.70
CA LEU A 142 2.52 -0.18 13.92
C LEU A 142 1.18 0.30 13.35
N GLN A 143 0.83 1.57 13.56
CA GLN A 143 -0.39 2.19 13.02
C GLN A 143 -0.39 2.15 11.48
N SER A 144 0.65 2.68 10.83
CA SER A 144 0.74 2.67 9.35
C SER A 144 0.72 1.26 8.74
N THR A 145 1.19 0.24 9.48
CA THR A 145 1.12 -1.16 9.05
C THR A 145 -0.27 -1.78 9.25
N SER A 146 -0.97 -1.41 10.32
CA SER A 146 -2.25 -2.02 10.70
C SER A 146 -3.48 -1.31 10.12
N ASP A 147 -3.40 -0.01 9.82
CA ASP A 147 -4.51 0.77 9.26
C ASP A 147 -5.02 0.22 7.91
N PRO A 148 -4.15 -0.22 6.96
CA PRO A 148 -4.62 -0.87 5.73
C PRO A 148 -5.40 -2.18 5.98
N VAL A 149 -5.04 -2.91 7.05
CA VAL A 149 -5.71 -4.15 7.45
C VAL A 149 -7.07 -3.84 8.09
N ALA A 150 -7.14 -2.80 8.92
CA ALA A 150 -8.38 -2.30 9.49
C ALA A 150 -9.34 -1.78 8.40
N GLU A 151 -8.84 -1.02 7.42
CA GLU A 151 -9.64 -0.56 6.28
C GLU A 151 -10.20 -1.74 5.47
N ARG A 152 -9.40 -2.82 5.27
CA ARG A 152 -9.89 -4.07 4.66
C ARG A 152 -11.02 -4.69 5.48
N ALA A 153 -10.89 -4.71 6.80
CA ALA A 153 -11.93 -5.23 7.68
C ALA A 153 -13.24 -4.43 7.53
N ALA A 154 -13.17 -3.10 7.52
CA ALA A 154 -14.31 -2.23 7.30
C ALA A 154 -15.00 -2.51 5.94
N GLN A 155 -14.22 -2.63 4.88
CA GLN A 155 -14.75 -2.95 3.53
C GLN A 155 -15.42 -4.33 3.49
N ALA A 156 -14.84 -5.36 4.11
CA ALA A 156 -15.46 -6.68 4.20
C ALA A 156 -16.79 -6.63 4.95
N PHE A 157 -16.88 -5.84 6.02
CA PHE A 157 -18.13 -5.62 6.74
C PHE A 157 -19.15 -4.81 5.94
N GLU A 158 -18.75 -3.88 5.07
CA GLU A 158 -19.67 -3.21 4.13
C GLU A 158 -20.28 -4.18 3.13
N VAL A 159 -19.45 -5.07 2.55
CA VAL A 159 -19.92 -6.14 1.67
C VAL A 159 -20.90 -7.05 2.41
N CYS A 160 -20.56 -7.46 3.64
CA CYS A 160 -21.47 -8.23 4.49
C CYS A 160 -22.82 -7.50 4.68
N ALA A 161 -22.79 -6.23 5.06
CA ALA A 161 -24.00 -5.44 5.32
C ALA A 161 -24.90 -5.36 4.09
N SER A 162 -24.32 -5.12 2.92
CA SER A 162 -25.03 -5.06 1.65
C SER A 162 -25.68 -6.40 1.30
N MET A 163 -24.93 -7.51 1.40
CA MET A 163 -25.43 -8.85 1.08
C MET A 163 -26.50 -9.32 2.08
N ALA A 164 -26.29 -9.08 3.37
CA ALA A 164 -27.21 -9.47 4.42
C ALA A 164 -28.56 -8.74 4.33
N ALA A 165 -28.58 -7.48 3.88
CA ALA A 165 -29.83 -6.72 3.74
C ALA A 165 -30.84 -7.38 2.77
N ALA A 166 -30.35 -8.16 1.80
CA ALA A 166 -31.19 -8.91 0.85
C ALA A 166 -31.29 -10.41 1.16
N ALA A 167 -30.67 -10.89 2.25
CA ALA A 167 -30.65 -12.30 2.60
C ALA A 167 -31.94 -12.72 3.34
N PRO A 168 -32.33 -14.01 3.28
CA PRO A 168 -33.42 -14.52 4.11
C PRO A 168 -33.02 -14.59 5.60
N GLU A 169 -34.02 -14.64 6.48
CA GLU A 169 -33.84 -14.97 7.89
C GLU A 169 -33.14 -16.34 8.07
N PRO A 170 -32.23 -16.51 9.04
CA PRO A 170 -31.77 -15.51 10.02
C PRO A 170 -30.56 -14.68 9.54
N MET A 171 -30.15 -14.80 8.28
CA MET A 171 -28.90 -14.20 7.80
C MET A 171 -28.98 -12.68 7.65
N ASN A 172 -30.18 -12.12 7.43
CA ASN A 172 -30.40 -10.68 7.41
C ASN A 172 -30.08 -9.97 8.74
N ALA A 173 -30.10 -10.68 9.86
CA ALA A 173 -29.69 -10.14 11.16
C ALA A 173 -28.23 -9.61 11.14
N TRP A 174 -27.38 -10.14 10.25
CA TRP A 174 -26.01 -9.65 10.06
C TRP A 174 -25.93 -8.23 9.48
N ALA A 175 -26.98 -7.74 8.80
CA ALA A 175 -26.93 -6.45 8.11
C ALA A 175 -26.62 -5.29 9.07
N THR A 176 -27.33 -5.23 10.20
CA THR A 176 -27.11 -4.20 11.22
C THR A 176 -25.76 -4.36 11.89
N ARG A 177 -25.40 -5.60 12.30
CA ARG A 177 -24.12 -5.88 12.95
C ARG A 177 -22.93 -5.51 12.09
N CYS A 178 -22.96 -5.85 10.81
CA CYS A 178 -21.89 -5.55 9.87
C CYS A 178 -21.76 -4.03 9.61
N ARG A 179 -22.88 -3.28 9.51
CA ARG A 179 -22.83 -1.81 9.42
C ARG A 179 -22.16 -1.18 10.64
N GLU A 180 -22.58 -1.59 11.84
CA GLU A 180 -22.02 -1.09 13.10
C GLU A 180 -20.51 -1.37 13.21
N ARG A 181 -20.07 -2.58 12.84
CA ARG A 181 -18.65 -2.94 12.88
C ARG A 181 -17.83 -2.15 11.86
N SER A 182 -18.31 -1.97 10.63
CA SER A 182 -17.62 -1.13 9.65
C SER A 182 -17.51 0.31 10.14
N ALA A 183 -18.62 0.91 10.58
CA ALA A 183 -18.65 2.29 11.08
C ALA A 183 -17.68 2.49 12.24
N SER A 184 -17.69 1.57 13.23
CA SER A 184 -16.78 1.61 14.37
C SER A 184 -15.30 1.61 13.94
N ILE A 185 -14.92 0.75 12.99
CA ILE A 185 -13.54 0.67 12.50
C ILE A 185 -13.16 1.94 11.75
N ARG A 186 -14.05 2.49 10.92
CA ARG A 186 -13.80 3.75 10.20
C ARG A 186 -13.65 4.94 11.14
N THR A 187 -14.48 5.03 12.19
CA THR A 187 -14.34 6.06 13.22
C THR A 187 -12.99 5.96 13.93
N GLU A 188 -12.56 4.74 14.27
CA GLU A 188 -11.26 4.51 14.88
C GLU A 188 -10.11 4.94 13.96
N LEU A 189 -10.15 4.57 12.67
CA LEU A 189 -9.17 5.00 11.66
C LEU A 189 -9.11 6.52 11.52
N ALA A 190 -10.27 7.19 11.46
CA ALA A 190 -10.35 8.63 11.37
C ALA A 190 -9.73 9.32 12.59
N SER A 191 -9.88 8.75 13.79
CA SER A 191 -9.30 9.30 15.03
C SER A 191 -7.78 9.18 15.12
N ARG A 192 -7.16 8.25 14.37
CA ARG A 192 -5.71 8.03 14.36
C ARG A 192 -4.97 8.89 13.36
N THR A 193 -5.65 9.34 12.31
CA THR A 193 -5.03 10.20 11.29
C THR A 193 -4.94 11.61 11.87
N PRO A 194 -3.73 12.15 12.14
CA PRO A 194 -3.61 13.53 12.58
C PRO A 194 -4.24 14.43 11.50
N PRO A 195 -4.92 15.53 11.87
CA PRO A 195 -5.30 16.51 10.87
C PRO A 195 -4.03 16.92 10.10
N PRO A 196 -4.11 17.04 8.77
CA PRO A 196 -2.97 17.52 8.01
C PRO A 196 -2.49 18.82 8.64
N PRO A 197 -1.16 19.00 8.83
CA PRO A 197 -0.65 20.25 9.38
C PRO A 197 -1.21 21.40 8.53
N PRO A 198 -1.62 22.52 9.15
CA PRO A 198 -2.11 23.66 8.39
C PRO A 198 -1.05 24.02 7.36
N SER A 199 -1.41 24.02 6.08
CA SER A 199 -0.49 24.40 5.01
C SER A 199 0.15 25.73 5.39
N PRO A 200 1.49 25.83 5.47
CA PRO A 200 2.13 27.09 5.81
C PRO A 200 1.62 28.17 4.84
N PRO A 201 1.32 29.39 5.31
CA PRO A 201 0.91 30.46 4.43
C PRO A 201 2.01 30.66 3.38
N LEU A 202 1.68 30.44 2.10
CA LEU A 202 2.57 30.66 0.98
C LEU A 202 3.03 32.13 0.98
N ARG A 203 4.20 32.40 1.56
CA ARG A 203 4.82 33.73 1.53
C ARG A 203 5.57 33.87 0.21
N GLY A 204 5.12 34.81 -0.62
CA GLY A 204 5.74 35.12 -1.91
C GLY A 204 4.94 34.58 -3.08
N THR A 205 3.70 35.02 -3.25
CA THR A 205 3.03 34.90 -4.55
C THR A 205 3.62 35.96 -5.47
N ALA A 206 4.76 35.67 -6.10
CA ALA A 206 4.90 36.12 -7.48
C ALA A 206 3.65 35.60 -8.20
N GLU A 207 2.83 36.51 -8.75
CA GLU A 207 1.55 36.18 -9.37
C GLU A 207 1.76 35.07 -10.39
N VAL A 208 1.43 33.82 -10.01
CA VAL A 208 1.31 32.74 -10.97
C VAL A 208 0.28 33.24 -11.98
N PRO A 209 0.62 33.29 -13.29
CA PRO A 209 -0.33 33.77 -14.29
C PRO A 209 -1.66 33.08 -14.08
N ALA A 210 -2.78 33.80 -14.17
CA ALA A 210 -4.10 33.22 -13.89
C ALA A 210 -4.36 31.92 -14.69
N ALA A 211 -3.75 31.78 -15.86
CA ALA A 211 -3.79 30.59 -16.71
C ALA A 211 -2.97 29.37 -16.20
N CYS A 212 -2.11 29.58 -15.21
CA CYS A 212 -1.31 28.55 -14.52
C CYS A 212 -1.75 28.31 -13.08
N THR A 213 -2.54 29.22 -12.52
CA THR A 213 -3.25 29.00 -11.28
C THR A 213 -4.36 27.98 -11.57
N PRO A 214 -4.33 26.79 -10.92
CA PRO A 214 -5.46 25.88 -11.04
C PRO A 214 -6.72 26.65 -10.62
N PRO A 215 -7.85 26.53 -11.33
CA PRO A 215 -9.05 27.31 -11.03
C PRO A 215 -9.33 27.21 -9.53
N ALA A 216 -9.50 28.36 -8.86
CA ALA A 216 -9.41 28.56 -7.39
C ALA A 216 -10.31 27.65 -6.53
N SER A 217 -11.13 26.81 -7.17
CA SER A 217 -12.02 25.80 -6.59
C SER A 217 -11.41 24.38 -6.52
N THR A 218 -10.10 24.20 -6.71
CA THR A 218 -9.48 22.86 -6.83
C THR A 218 -8.57 22.46 -5.66
N THR A 219 -9.05 22.61 -4.42
CA THR A 219 -9.02 21.38 -3.58
C THR A 219 -9.78 20.37 -4.44
N PRO A 220 -9.22 19.21 -4.87
CA PRO A 220 -9.92 18.32 -5.82
C PRO A 220 -11.37 18.25 -5.34
N PRO A 221 -12.31 18.91 -6.06
CA PRO A 221 -13.66 19.06 -5.53
C PRO A 221 -14.06 17.63 -5.23
N SER A 222 -14.54 17.37 -4.01
CA SER A 222 -15.20 16.10 -3.72
C SER A 222 -16.10 15.89 -4.91
N MET A 223 -15.73 14.97 -5.81
CA MET A 223 -16.42 14.91 -7.08
C MET A 223 -17.84 14.55 -6.70
N PRO A 224 -18.83 15.09 -7.42
CA PRO A 224 -20.18 14.63 -7.20
C PRO A 224 -20.17 13.09 -7.19
N PRO A 225 -20.93 12.46 -6.26
CA PRO A 225 -21.11 11.01 -6.26
C PRO A 225 -21.38 10.52 -7.68
N PRO A 226 -20.93 9.32 -8.05
CA PRO A 226 -21.02 8.85 -9.43
C PRO A 226 -22.47 8.95 -9.90
N ASP A 227 -22.69 9.64 -11.02
CA ASP A 227 -24.02 9.73 -11.61
C ASP A 227 -24.33 8.39 -12.27
N THR A 228 -25.16 7.56 -11.64
CA THR A 228 -25.48 6.22 -12.14
C THR A 228 -26.15 6.21 -13.51
N SER A 229 -26.62 7.36 -14.01
CA SER A 229 -27.21 7.49 -15.35
C SER A 229 -26.17 7.68 -16.46
N VAL A 230 -24.93 8.03 -16.12
CA VAL A 230 -23.83 8.27 -17.06
C VAL A 230 -22.83 7.11 -16.97
N PRO A 231 -22.42 6.48 -18.08
CA PRO A 231 -21.43 5.40 -18.02
C PRO A 231 -20.07 5.90 -17.52
N GLU A 232 -19.37 5.05 -16.77
CA GLU A 232 -17.99 5.33 -16.35
C GLU A 232 -17.06 5.39 -17.58
N ARG A 233 -16.15 6.35 -17.59
CA ARG A 233 -15.17 6.53 -18.67
C ARG A 233 -13.77 6.38 -18.11
N ILE A 234 -12.96 5.49 -18.70
CA ILE A 234 -11.62 5.18 -18.21
C ILE A 234 -10.55 5.92 -19.01
N ALA A 235 -9.67 6.63 -18.31
CA ALA A 235 -8.43 7.16 -18.87
C ALA A 235 -7.22 6.40 -18.31
N VAL A 236 -6.33 5.95 -19.19
CA VAL A 236 -5.14 5.18 -18.80
C VAL A 236 -3.97 6.12 -18.53
N VAL A 237 -3.36 5.99 -17.35
CA VAL A 237 -2.26 6.84 -16.88
C VAL A 237 -1.08 5.96 -16.51
N TYR A 238 0.09 6.17 -17.12
CA TYR A 238 1.30 5.47 -16.70
C TYR A 238 1.93 6.21 -15.51
N ALA A 239 2.07 5.48 -14.40
CA ALA A 239 2.62 5.97 -13.13
C ALA A 239 3.88 5.18 -12.70
N GLY A 240 4.47 4.41 -13.62
CA GLY A 240 5.72 3.69 -13.41
C GLY A 240 6.96 4.55 -13.68
N ASP A 241 8.12 4.06 -13.25
CA ASP A 241 9.43 4.73 -13.38
C ASP A 241 10.38 4.04 -14.37
N ARG A 242 10.01 2.85 -14.88
CA ARG A 242 10.89 2.00 -15.70
C ARG A 242 11.05 2.49 -17.13
N LEU A 243 10.00 3.04 -17.71
CA LEU A 243 10.01 3.62 -19.06
C LEU A 243 10.25 5.13 -19.00
N THR A 244 11.40 5.56 -19.53
CA THR A 244 11.79 6.99 -19.56
C THR A 244 11.48 7.66 -20.88
N ARG A 245 11.33 6.90 -21.97
CA ARG A 245 11.07 7.46 -23.31
C ARG A 245 9.56 7.64 -23.53
N PRO A 246 9.09 8.85 -23.88
CA PRO A 246 7.66 9.10 -24.10
C PRO A 246 7.00 8.17 -25.12
N ALA A 247 7.71 7.83 -26.20
CA ALA A 247 7.21 6.89 -27.21
C ALA A 247 7.06 5.45 -26.70
N GLU A 248 7.80 5.06 -25.66
CA GLU A 248 7.65 3.75 -25.02
C GLU A 248 6.46 3.71 -24.08
N VAL A 249 6.29 4.77 -23.28
CA VAL A 249 5.12 4.96 -22.43
C VAL A 249 3.84 4.95 -23.27
N GLU A 250 3.82 5.69 -24.37
CA GLU A 250 2.65 5.73 -25.28
C GLU A 250 2.30 4.34 -25.83
N ARG A 251 3.32 3.56 -26.25
CA ARG A 251 3.09 2.19 -26.75
C ARG A 251 2.50 1.27 -25.69
N LEU A 252 2.96 1.37 -24.44
CA LEU A 252 2.41 0.61 -23.32
C LEU A 252 0.97 1.03 -23.03
N VAL A 253 0.70 2.34 -22.93
CA VAL A 253 -0.64 2.87 -22.66
C VAL A 253 -1.65 2.43 -23.72
N VAL A 254 -1.33 2.55 -25.01
CA VAL A 254 -2.20 2.09 -26.11
C VAL A 254 -2.45 0.58 -26.04
N ALA A 255 -1.48 -0.21 -25.58
CA ALA A 255 -1.66 -1.64 -25.42
C ALA A 255 -2.57 -1.99 -24.23
N VAL A 256 -2.51 -1.23 -23.15
CA VAL A 256 -3.44 -1.33 -22.02
C VAL A 256 -4.84 -0.92 -22.47
N GLU A 257 -5.01 0.26 -23.08
CA GLU A 257 -6.29 0.75 -23.63
C GLU A 257 -6.94 -0.31 -24.54
N ARG A 258 -6.21 -0.87 -25.50
CA ARG A 258 -6.73 -1.93 -26.37
C ARG A 258 -7.18 -3.16 -25.60
N THR A 259 -6.50 -3.50 -24.51
CA THR A 259 -6.84 -4.66 -23.68
C THR A 259 -8.08 -4.39 -22.82
N LEU A 260 -8.23 -3.18 -22.28
CA LEU A 260 -9.43 -2.75 -21.56
C LEU A 260 -10.65 -2.68 -22.49
N ALA A 261 -10.49 -2.12 -23.70
CA ALA A 261 -11.55 -2.05 -24.70
C ALA A 261 -12.04 -3.44 -25.13
N ARG A 262 -11.13 -4.42 -25.31
CA ARG A 262 -11.50 -5.82 -25.59
C ARG A 262 -12.30 -6.48 -24.46
N ARG A 263 -12.20 -5.96 -23.24
CA ARG A 263 -13.00 -6.39 -22.08
C ARG A 263 -14.35 -5.67 -21.98
N GLY A 264 -14.71 -4.85 -22.96
CA GLY A 264 -15.97 -4.10 -22.95
C GLY A 264 -15.95 -2.88 -22.01
N LEU A 265 -14.78 -2.43 -21.57
CA LEU A 265 -14.67 -1.24 -20.74
C LEU A 265 -14.73 0.03 -21.58
N ASP A 266 -15.56 0.99 -21.14
CA ASP A 266 -15.74 2.27 -21.81
C ASP A 266 -14.56 3.20 -21.55
N LEU A 267 -13.80 3.51 -22.60
CA LEU A 267 -12.63 4.37 -22.51
C LEU A 267 -12.97 5.82 -22.87
N VAL A 268 -12.19 6.76 -22.32
CA VAL A 268 -12.12 8.12 -22.86
C VAL A 268 -11.63 8.03 -24.32
N PRO A 269 -12.22 8.79 -25.27
CA PRO A 269 -11.80 8.75 -26.67
C PRO A 269 -10.29 8.94 -26.83
N VAL A 270 -9.64 8.09 -27.62
CA VAL A 270 -8.16 8.07 -27.76
C VAL A 270 -7.58 9.44 -28.12
N ALA A 271 -8.24 10.18 -29.02
CA ALA A 271 -7.81 11.52 -29.41
C ALA A 271 -7.87 12.53 -28.25
N GLU A 272 -8.85 12.37 -27.35
CA GLU A 272 -8.99 13.21 -26.17
C GLU A 272 -7.96 12.86 -25.09
N ALA A 273 -7.82 11.58 -24.74
CA ALA A 273 -6.82 11.12 -23.79
C ALA A 273 -5.38 11.49 -24.22
N ARG A 274 -5.08 11.37 -25.52
CA ARG A 274 -3.78 11.76 -26.07
C ARG A 274 -3.55 13.28 -26.02
N ARG A 275 -4.59 14.10 -26.26
CA ARG A 275 -4.50 15.56 -26.09
C ARG A 275 -4.24 15.94 -24.64
N ALA A 276 -4.97 15.35 -23.70
CA ALA A 276 -4.77 15.59 -22.28
C ALA A 276 -3.34 15.20 -21.85
N ARG A 277 -2.85 14.01 -22.22
CA ARG A 277 -1.46 13.59 -21.96
C ARG A 277 -0.42 14.53 -22.57
N ALA A 278 -0.65 15.02 -23.80
CA ALA A 278 0.23 16.00 -24.43
C ALA A 278 0.23 17.34 -23.68
N GLN A 279 -0.92 17.79 -23.19
CA GLN A 279 -1.03 18.99 -22.35
C GLN A 279 -0.30 18.83 -21.01
N VAL A 280 -0.44 17.69 -20.33
CA VAL A 280 0.35 17.37 -19.13
C VAL A 280 1.85 17.41 -19.43
N ALA A 281 2.29 16.74 -20.52
CA ALA A 281 3.70 16.71 -20.91
C ALA A 281 4.26 18.10 -21.27
N GLN A 282 3.42 18.98 -21.83
CA GLN A 282 3.77 20.37 -22.15
C GLN A 282 3.57 21.33 -20.96
N ARG A 283 3.06 20.83 -19.83
CA ARG A 283 2.67 21.60 -18.64
C ARG A 283 1.67 22.73 -18.96
N ARG A 284 0.66 22.49 -19.80
CA ARG A 284 -0.33 23.51 -20.18
C ARG A 284 -1.74 23.11 -19.75
N TRP A 285 -2.46 24.00 -19.07
CA TRP A 285 -3.89 23.81 -18.72
C TRP A 285 -4.80 23.83 -19.95
N GLU A 286 -4.46 24.66 -20.93
CA GLU A 286 -5.17 24.78 -22.20
C GLU A 286 -4.25 24.49 -23.38
N ALA A 287 -4.80 24.02 -24.50
CA ALA A 287 -4.00 23.67 -25.70
C ALA A 287 -3.14 24.84 -26.23
N ARG A 288 -3.56 26.09 -25.99
CA ARG A 288 -2.83 27.32 -26.37
C ARG A 288 -2.46 28.19 -25.16
N GLY A 289 -2.71 27.74 -23.94
CA GLY A 289 -2.37 28.47 -22.71
C GLY A 289 -0.85 28.46 -22.46
N PRO A 290 -0.31 29.30 -21.58
CA PRO A 290 1.14 29.35 -21.28
C PRO A 290 1.67 28.01 -20.77
N VAL A 291 2.99 27.80 -20.89
CA VAL A 291 3.67 26.68 -20.21
C VAL A 291 3.72 27.03 -18.74
N CYS A 292 3.07 26.22 -17.94
CA CYS A 292 3.05 26.33 -16.51
C CYS A 292 4.17 25.53 -15.88
N GLU A 293 4.39 25.83 -14.63
CA GLU A 293 5.42 25.17 -13.87
C GLU A 293 4.97 23.79 -13.36
N VAL A 294 3.77 23.66 -12.82
CA VAL A 294 3.25 22.35 -12.49
C VAL A 294 2.40 21.89 -13.66
N ALA A 295 2.68 20.67 -14.16
CA ALA A 295 1.79 20.09 -15.15
C ALA A 295 0.41 19.90 -14.52
N PRO A 296 -0.68 20.27 -15.21
CA PRO A 296 -2.00 19.94 -14.72
C PRO A 296 -2.09 18.41 -14.57
N PRO A 297 -2.71 17.90 -13.51
CA PRO A 297 -2.96 16.48 -13.41
C PRO A 297 -4.01 16.10 -14.47
N ILE A 298 -3.89 14.90 -15.04
CA ILE A 298 -4.68 14.51 -16.21
C ILE A 298 -6.18 14.45 -15.89
N GLU A 299 -6.54 14.13 -14.65
CA GLU A 299 -7.90 14.17 -14.12
C GLU A 299 -8.54 15.53 -14.32
N THR A 300 -7.87 16.63 -13.99
CA THR A 300 -8.47 17.96 -14.10
C THR A 300 -8.71 18.37 -15.55
N LEU A 301 -7.95 17.83 -16.51
CA LEU A 301 -8.17 18.08 -17.94
C LEU A 301 -9.35 17.30 -18.55
N LEU A 302 -9.78 16.24 -17.87
CA LEU A 302 -10.78 15.29 -18.36
C LEU A 302 -12.09 15.34 -17.58
N VAL A 303 -12.07 15.68 -16.29
CA VAL A 303 -13.23 15.58 -15.38
C VAL A 303 -14.44 16.39 -15.86
N ASP A 304 -14.24 17.59 -16.41
CA ASP A 304 -15.34 18.44 -16.89
C ASP A 304 -16.15 17.81 -18.02
N ARG A 305 -15.52 16.93 -18.80
CA ARG A 305 -16.14 16.22 -19.94
C ARG A 305 -16.57 14.80 -19.60
N HIS A 306 -16.06 14.26 -18.48
CA HIS A 306 -16.27 12.89 -18.04
C HIS A 306 -16.55 12.91 -16.52
N PRO A 307 -17.78 13.24 -16.08
CA PRO A 307 -18.10 13.36 -14.65
C PRO A 307 -17.92 12.05 -13.86
N ASN A 308 -18.03 10.91 -14.54
CA ASN A 308 -17.72 9.57 -14.02
C ASN A 308 -16.35 9.07 -14.49
N LEU A 309 -15.34 9.95 -14.51
CA LEU A 309 -13.97 9.59 -14.88
C LEU A 309 -13.40 8.59 -13.87
N VAL A 310 -12.81 7.52 -14.40
CA VAL A 310 -11.97 6.57 -13.67
C VAL A 310 -10.57 6.59 -14.26
N LEU A 311 -9.56 6.69 -13.42
CA LEU A 311 -8.17 6.59 -13.83
C LEU A 311 -7.67 5.15 -13.68
N ALA A 312 -7.16 4.58 -14.77
CA ALA A 312 -6.49 3.29 -14.80
C ALA A 312 -4.97 3.51 -14.72
N TYR A 313 -4.43 3.50 -13.50
CA TYR A 313 -3.01 3.70 -13.23
C TYR A 313 -2.20 2.45 -13.54
N VAL A 314 -1.34 2.55 -14.55
CA VAL A 314 -0.43 1.49 -14.99
C VAL A 314 0.91 1.67 -14.29
N ARG A 315 1.34 0.67 -13.51
CA ARG A 315 2.65 0.65 -12.85
C ARG A 315 3.22 -0.76 -12.78
N GLU A 316 4.53 -0.87 -12.71
CA GLU A 316 5.21 -2.10 -12.38
C GLU A 316 5.24 -2.30 -10.86
N SER A 317 4.98 -3.52 -10.42
CA SER A 317 5.12 -3.94 -9.02
C SER A 317 5.97 -5.19 -8.96
N CYS A 318 7.07 -5.13 -8.21
CA CYS A 318 7.99 -6.26 -8.05
C CYS A 318 8.01 -6.73 -6.60
N SER A 319 7.93 -8.04 -6.42
CA SER A 319 8.18 -8.76 -5.18
C SER A 319 9.52 -9.52 -5.26
N LEU A 320 9.85 -10.29 -4.22
CA LEU A 320 11.04 -11.13 -4.19
C LEU A 320 11.01 -12.28 -5.20
N SER A 321 9.85 -12.75 -5.61
CA SER A 321 9.70 -13.91 -6.51
C SER A 321 9.29 -13.52 -7.93
N GLU A 322 8.62 -12.38 -8.10
CA GLU A 322 8.02 -12.03 -9.39
C GLU A 322 7.83 -10.52 -9.57
N CYS A 323 7.84 -10.07 -10.82
CA CYS A 323 7.39 -8.73 -11.22
C CYS A 323 6.09 -8.83 -12.00
N ARG A 324 5.27 -7.79 -11.87
CA ARG A 324 3.95 -7.69 -12.49
C ARG A 324 3.73 -6.31 -13.04
N LEU A 325 3.03 -6.23 -14.16
CA LEU A 325 2.39 -5.01 -14.63
C LEU A 325 1.01 -4.95 -13.98
N VAL A 326 0.74 -3.90 -13.20
CA VAL A 326 -0.52 -3.70 -12.47
C VAL A 326 -1.24 -2.49 -13.02
N VAL A 327 -2.53 -2.63 -13.29
CA VAL A 327 -3.46 -1.56 -13.65
C VAL A 327 -4.45 -1.39 -12.52
N ARG A 328 -4.39 -0.28 -11.79
CA ARG A 328 -5.31 0.03 -10.68
C ARG A 328 -6.35 1.04 -11.11
N PHE A 329 -7.62 0.75 -10.85
CA PHE A 329 -8.73 1.66 -11.16
C PHE A 329 -9.02 2.50 -9.93
N GLN A 330 -9.06 3.82 -10.11
CA GLN A 330 -9.30 4.76 -9.04
C GLN A 330 -10.03 5.98 -9.57
N ARG A 331 -11.03 6.46 -8.82
CA ARG A 331 -11.62 7.78 -9.06
C ARG A 331 -10.76 8.85 -8.39
N PRO A 332 -10.55 10.02 -9.02
CA PRO A 332 -9.73 11.11 -8.49
C PRO A 332 -9.97 11.48 -7.01
N ASP A 333 -11.17 11.28 -6.49
CA ASP A 333 -11.61 11.70 -5.16
C ASP A 333 -12.07 10.55 -4.25
N ASN A 334 -12.33 9.36 -4.80
CA ASN A 334 -12.97 8.28 -4.09
C ASN A 334 -12.22 6.95 -4.28
N ARG A 335 -12.00 6.22 -3.18
CA ARG A 335 -11.40 4.88 -3.22
C ARG A 335 -12.36 3.83 -3.79
N HIS A 336 -13.64 4.14 -3.96
CA HIS A 336 -14.62 3.26 -4.59
C HIS A 336 -14.48 3.24 -6.12
N HIS A 337 -14.37 2.04 -6.67
CA HIS A 337 -14.12 1.76 -8.10
C HIS A 337 -15.39 1.31 -8.84
N GLY A 338 -16.58 1.61 -8.32
CA GLY A 338 -17.85 1.30 -8.98
C GLY A 338 -17.99 -0.20 -9.30
N ALA A 339 -18.41 -0.52 -10.51
CA ALA A 339 -18.51 -1.89 -11.02
C ALA A 339 -17.18 -2.43 -11.60
N LEU A 340 -16.13 -1.61 -11.66
CA LEU A 340 -14.85 -1.99 -12.24
C LEU A 340 -14.05 -2.88 -11.28
N PRO A 341 -13.21 -3.79 -11.81
CA PRO A 341 -12.26 -4.51 -10.98
C PRO A 341 -11.31 -3.51 -10.29
N ALA A 342 -10.95 -3.75 -9.03
CA ALA A 342 -10.02 -2.88 -8.31
C ALA A 342 -8.65 -2.79 -9.01
N THR A 343 -8.18 -3.93 -9.54
CA THR A 343 -6.94 -4.02 -10.30
C THR A 343 -7.02 -5.09 -11.39
N LEU A 344 -6.18 -4.95 -12.41
CA LEU A 344 -5.79 -6.01 -13.34
C LEU A 344 -4.27 -6.18 -13.26
N GLU A 345 -3.76 -7.38 -13.47
CA GLU A 345 -2.33 -7.66 -13.44
C GLU A 345 -1.88 -8.67 -14.49
N ALA A 346 -0.59 -8.63 -14.83
CA ALA A 346 0.07 -9.63 -15.67
C ALA A 346 1.53 -9.78 -15.24
N THR A 347 2.04 -11.02 -15.23
CA THR A 347 3.45 -11.27 -14.91
C THR A 347 4.39 -10.69 -15.98
N THR A 348 5.51 -10.14 -15.52
CA THR A 348 6.59 -9.59 -16.33
C THR A 348 7.92 -10.26 -15.95
N PRO A 349 8.87 -10.36 -16.90
CA PRO A 349 10.24 -10.75 -16.57
C PRO A 349 10.81 -9.84 -15.48
N ARG A 350 11.52 -10.44 -14.51
CA ARG A 350 12.00 -9.72 -13.33
C ARG A 350 12.92 -8.57 -13.72
N GLY A 351 12.60 -7.36 -13.25
CA GLY A 351 13.41 -6.17 -13.47
C GLY A 351 13.43 -5.64 -14.90
N THR A 352 12.51 -6.09 -15.76
CA THR A 352 12.48 -5.62 -17.15
C THR A 352 12.27 -4.11 -17.26
N THR A 353 13.09 -3.46 -18.08
CA THR A 353 12.90 -2.09 -18.57
C THR A 353 12.51 -2.08 -20.06
N ASN A 354 12.26 -3.26 -20.63
CA ASN A 354 11.99 -3.42 -22.04
C ASN A 354 10.51 -3.14 -22.32
N ALA A 355 10.23 -2.02 -23.00
CA ALA A 355 8.88 -1.63 -23.38
C ALA A 355 8.11 -2.72 -24.15
N ARG A 356 8.80 -3.58 -24.93
CA ARG A 356 8.14 -4.68 -25.66
C ARG A 356 7.61 -5.75 -24.72
N GLU A 357 8.34 -6.08 -23.66
CA GLU A 357 7.94 -7.08 -22.66
C GLU A 357 6.77 -6.59 -21.82
N LEU A 358 6.82 -5.32 -21.39
CA LEU A 358 5.70 -4.68 -20.69
C LEU A 358 4.46 -4.59 -21.59
N THR A 359 4.63 -4.24 -22.86
CA THR A 359 3.55 -4.23 -23.86
C THR A 359 2.96 -5.62 -24.08
N ALA A 360 3.78 -6.68 -24.05
CA ALA A 360 3.31 -8.06 -24.14
C ALA A 360 2.54 -8.48 -22.89
N ALA A 361 2.99 -8.07 -21.69
CA ALA A 361 2.27 -8.28 -20.44
C ALA A 361 0.92 -7.53 -20.42
N ALA A 362 0.87 -6.30 -20.94
CA ALA A 362 -0.36 -5.52 -21.06
C ALA A 362 -1.47 -6.27 -21.81
N ARG A 363 -1.12 -7.09 -22.81
CA ARG A 363 -2.09 -7.91 -23.57
C ARG A 363 -2.66 -9.08 -22.79
N ARG A 364 -1.96 -9.50 -21.72
CA ARG A 364 -2.31 -10.59 -20.82
C ARG A 364 -2.84 -10.10 -19.48
N LEU A 365 -3.11 -8.79 -19.33
CA LEU A 365 -3.74 -8.28 -18.11
C LEU A 365 -4.97 -9.11 -17.84
N ASP A 366 -5.13 -9.53 -16.60
CA ASP A 366 -6.33 -10.22 -16.13
C ASP A 366 -6.68 -9.76 -14.73
N GLU A 367 -7.88 -10.07 -14.26
CA GLU A 367 -8.14 -9.89 -12.84
C GLU A 367 -7.09 -10.69 -12.08
N PRO A 368 -6.45 -10.10 -11.05
CA PRO A 368 -5.55 -10.86 -10.21
C PRO A 368 -6.28 -12.12 -9.80
N GLN A 369 -5.66 -13.27 -10.03
CA GLN A 369 -6.11 -14.49 -9.36
C GLN A 369 -6.13 -14.08 -7.87
N ARG A 370 -7.33 -13.99 -7.28
CA ARG A 370 -7.59 -13.26 -6.01
C ARG A 370 -6.62 -13.59 -4.88
N HIS A 371 -5.93 -14.71 -5.01
CA HIS A 371 -4.79 -15.21 -4.25
C HIS A 371 -3.62 -14.23 -4.09
N ALA A 372 -3.31 -13.39 -5.08
CA ALA A 372 -2.02 -12.70 -5.12
C ALA A 372 -2.01 -11.23 -4.66
N MET A 373 -3.14 -10.50 -4.74
CA MET A 373 -3.24 -9.12 -4.25
C MET A 373 -3.01 -9.00 -2.73
N ILE A 374 -3.23 -10.10 -1.99
CA ILE A 374 -3.19 -10.14 -0.53
C ILE A 374 -1.76 -10.34 -0.02
N LEU A 375 -0.90 -10.98 -0.81
CA LEU A 375 0.52 -11.10 -0.51
C LEU A 375 1.23 -9.74 -0.59
N GLY A 376 0.77 -8.85 -1.46
CA GLY A 376 1.38 -7.54 -1.67
C GLY A 376 1.11 -6.52 -0.56
N ALA A 377 -0.07 -6.48 0.06
CA ALA A 377 -0.35 -5.43 1.07
C ALA A 377 0.40 -5.65 2.39
N LEU A 378 0.69 -6.90 2.77
CA LEU A 378 1.47 -7.23 3.96
C LEU A 378 2.95 -7.54 3.64
N GLY A 379 3.29 -7.88 2.40
CA GLY A 379 4.66 -8.16 1.95
C GLY A 379 5.35 -7.02 1.19
N ALA A 380 4.62 -6.02 0.66
CA ALA A 380 5.21 -4.90 -0.10
C ALA A 380 5.40 -3.62 0.72
N THR A 381 4.77 -3.50 1.89
CA THR A 381 5.26 -2.63 2.94
C THR A 381 6.35 -3.41 3.66
N GLY A 382 7.63 -3.14 3.37
CA GLY A 382 8.76 -3.84 4.01
C GLY A 382 8.78 -3.78 5.55
N SER A 383 7.78 -3.19 6.21
CA SER A 383 7.64 -3.09 7.66
C SER A 383 7.43 -4.42 8.39
N LEU A 384 6.79 -5.43 7.78
CA LEU A 384 6.57 -6.72 8.45
C LEU A 384 7.78 -7.67 8.35
N ASP A 385 8.55 -7.63 7.26
CA ASP A 385 9.85 -8.32 7.18
C ASP A 385 10.91 -7.71 8.11
N ILE A 386 10.80 -6.41 8.41
CA ILE A 386 11.62 -5.70 9.42
C ILE A 386 11.32 -6.22 10.83
N LEU A 387 10.06 -6.56 11.13
CA LEU A 387 9.69 -7.09 12.43
C LEU A 387 9.98 -8.59 12.55
N ALA A 388 9.88 -9.39 11.49
CA ALA A 388 9.92 -10.85 11.52
C ALA A 388 11.29 -11.51 11.29
N GLY A 389 12.41 -10.77 11.31
CA GLY A 389 13.75 -11.35 11.24
C GLY A 389 14.07 -12.12 9.95
N GLY A 390 13.63 -11.59 8.79
CA GLY A 390 14.03 -12.11 7.49
C GLY A 390 15.56 -12.14 7.35
N SER A 391 16.11 -13.11 6.59
CA SER A 391 17.56 -13.17 6.36
C SER A 391 18.03 -11.86 5.73
N LEU A 392 19.07 -11.24 6.31
CA LEU A 392 19.64 -9.95 5.92
C LEU A 392 19.84 -9.78 4.40
N ALA A 393 20.17 -10.86 3.68
CA ALA A 393 20.38 -10.85 2.23
C ALA A 393 19.11 -10.52 1.38
N GLY A 394 17.90 -10.81 1.89
CA GLY A 394 16.63 -10.50 1.21
C GLY A 394 16.07 -9.12 1.56
N ILE A 395 16.29 -8.70 2.81
CA ILE A 395 15.91 -7.37 3.33
C ILE A 395 16.68 -6.26 2.62
N GLU A 396 17.95 -6.48 2.31
CA GLU A 396 18.77 -5.52 1.57
C GLU A 396 18.17 -5.15 0.21
N ALA A 397 17.41 -6.03 -0.46
CA ALA A 397 16.90 -5.77 -1.80
C ALA A 397 15.55 -5.03 -1.84
N ALA A 398 14.80 -5.01 -0.73
CA ALA A 398 13.42 -4.50 -0.67
C ALA A 398 13.26 -3.18 0.10
N ILE A 399 14.17 -2.85 1.03
CA ILE A 399 14.21 -1.53 1.66
C ILE A 399 14.71 -0.53 0.60
N ARG A 400 13.93 0.52 0.32
CA ARG A 400 14.45 1.67 -0.43
C ARG A 400 15.66 2.18 0.36
N ARG A 401 16.87 2.01 -0.17
CA ARG A 401 18.12 2.36 0.54
C ARG A 401 18.36 3.87 0.61
N PHE A 402 17.33 4.62 0.24
CA PHE A 402 17.28 6.06 0.13
C PHE A 402 15.91 6.52 0.60
N HIS A 403 15.89 7.29 1.68
CA HIS A 403 14.69 7.91 2.20
C HIS A 403 14.91 9.40 2.31
N VAL A 404 13.94 10.19 1.86
CA VAL A 404 13.88 11.63 2.13
C VAL A 404 12.77 11.86 3.14
N ALA A 405 13.12 12.43 4.28
CA ALA A 405 12.24 12.76 5.39
C ALA A 405 12.33 14.27 5.68
N GLN A 406 11.31 14.81 6.36
CA GLN A 406 11.25 16.20 6.84
C GLN A 406 11.70 17.22 5.79
N VAL A 407 10.83 17.46 4.81
CA VAL A 407 11.10 18.41 3.75
C VAL A 407 10.49 19.77 4.07
N THR A 408 11.28 20.83 3.93
CA THR A 408 10.80 22.21 4.01
C THR A 408 11.27 23.00 2.79
N PRO A 409 10.46 23.92 2.26
CA PRO A 409 9.02 24.03 2.50
C PRO A 409 8.29 22.77 2.02
N ASP A 410 7.16 22.44 2.66
CA ASP A 410 6.22 21.39 2.20
C ASP A 410 5.37 21.92 1.03
N ASP A 411 6.05 22.45 0.02
CA ASP A 411 5.44 22.98 -1.19
C ASP A 411 5.52 21.91 -2.28
N ALA A 412 4.35 21.42 -2.70
CA ALA A 412 4.21 20.44 -3.77
C ALA A 412 4.81 20.92 -5.12
N ARG A 413 5.00 22.23 -5.31
CA ARG A 413 5.64 22.81 -6.50
C ARG A 413 7.15 22.59 -6.51
N LEU A 414 7.79 22.85 -5.37
CA LEU A 414 9.21 22.58 -5.17
C LEU A 414 9.51 21.08 -5.09
N ALA A 415 8.54 20.31 -4.56
CA ALA A 415 8.61 18.87 -4.31
C ALA A 415 10.03 18.36 -3.96
N PRO A 416 10.72 18.94 -2.95
CA PRO A 416 12.12 18.63 -2.74
C PRO A 416 12.37 17.14 -2.47
N ALA A 417 11.45 16.46 -1.78
CA ALA A 417 11.45 15.02 -1.61
C ALA A 417 11.54 14.28 -2.95
N ALA A 418 10.66 14.61 -3.89
CA ALA A 418 10.62 13.97 -5.20
C ALA A 418 11.89 14.26 -6.02
N ARG A 419 12.42 15.49 -5.94
CA ARG A 419 13.64 15.89 -6.65
C ARG A 419 14.88 15.20 -6.11
N LEU A 420 15.06 15.18 -4.80
CA LEU A 420 16.14 14.45 -4.15
C LEU A 420 16.01 12.93 -4.40
N THR A 421 14.79 12.38 -4.35
CA THR A 421 14.52 10.99 -4.73
C THR A 421 14.87 10.68 -6.18
N SER A 422 14.59 11.60 -7.12
CA SER A 422 14.98 11.42 -8.51
C SER A 422 16.51 11.33 -8.72
N ARG A 423 17.28 11.77 -7.73
CA ARG A 423 18.75 11.72 -7.71
C ARG A 423 19.31 10.59 -6.85
N GLU A 424 18.48 9.65 -6.39
CA GLU A 424 18.88 8.51 -5.56
C GLU A 424 20.16 7.83 -6.05
N ARG A 425 20.25 7.51 -7.35
CA ARG A 425 21.46 6.86 -7.91
C ARG A 425 22.71 7.71 -7.77
N ALA A 426 22.61 9.03 -7.97
CA ALA A 426 23.75 9.94 -7.84
C ALA A 426 24.20 10.00 -6.37
N PHE A 427 23.27 10.09 -5.44
CA PHE A 427 23.59 10.03 -4.02
C PHE A 427 24.21 8.69 -3.60
N GLN A 428 23.71 7.56 -4.12
CA GLN A 428 24.30 6.24 -3.87
C GLN A 428 25.75 6.12 -4.34
N THR A 429 26.15 6.83 -5.42
CA THR A 429 27.55 6.82 -5.85
C THR A 429 28.50 7.57 -4.91
N CYS A 430 27.98 8.41 -4.01
CA CYS A 430 28.79 9.15 -3.05
C CYS A 430 29.22 8.31 -1.84
N PHE A 431 28.55 7.20 -1.57
CA PHE A 431 28.80 6.38 -0.38
C PHE A 431 29.06 4.92 -0.74
N SER A 432 30.26 4.45 -0.41
CA SER A 432 30.71 3.07 -0.62
C SER A 432 31.10 2.33 0.67
N GLY A 433 30.97 2.98 1.83
CA GLY A 433 31.26 2.39 3.15
C GLY A 433 30.15 1.45 3.62
N GLU A 434 30.30 0.83 4.79
CA GLU A 434 29.23 0.04 5.43
C GLU A 434 28.45 0.91 6.44
N GLY A 435 27.17 0.59 6.67
CA GLY A 435 26.34 1.25 7.68
C GLY A 435 25.23 2.15 7.14
N ILE A 436 24.59 2.89 8.05
CA ILE A 436 23.53 3.86 7.78
C ILE A 436 24.10 5.27 7.95
N VAL A 437 23.85 6.15 6.98
CA VAL A 437 24.25 7.56 7.02
C VAL A 437 23.00 8.42 6.94
N GLY A 438 22.69 9.11 8.04
CA GLY A 438 21.73 10.21 8.04
C GLY A 438 22.44 11.53 7.71
N MET A 439 21.80 12.38 6.93
CA MET A 439 22.28 13.73 6.67
C MET A 439 21.12 14.71 6.57
N HIS A 440 21.37 15.93 7.02
CA HIS A 440 20.56 17.08 6.73
C HIS A 440 21.14 17.81 5.52
N VAL A 441 20.29 18.09 4.54
CA VAL A 441 20.62 18.85 3.34
C VAL A 441 19.85 20.15 3.39
N ALA A 442 20.54 21.28 3.25
CA ALA A 442 19.93 22.58 3.02
C ALA A 442 20.47 23.19 1.72
N ALA A 443 19.59 23.77 0.91
CA ALA A 443 19.94 24.39 -0.36
C ALA A 443 19.23 25.73 -0.51
N GLU A 444 19.95 26.77 -0.87
CA GLU A 444 19.39 28.07 -1.24
C GLU A 444 19.27 28.18 -2.75
N LEU A 445 18.08 28.50 -3.23
CA LEU A 445 17.74 28.51 -4.64
C LEU A 445 17.70 29.93 -5.20
N ASP A 446 18.18 30.12 -6.42
CA ASP A 446 17.91 31.34 -7.20
C ASP A 446 16.51 31.30 -7.84
N LEU A 447 16.05 32.40 -8.44
CA LEU A 447 14.72 32.49 -9.08
C LEU A 447 14.47 31.45 -10.20
N HIS A 448 15.51 30.83 -10.73
CA HIS A 448 15.42 29.79 -11.76
C HIS A 448 15.40 28.37 -11.18
N GLY A 449 15.54 28.24 -9.86
CA GLY A 449 15.60 26.95 -9.19
C GLY A 449 16.98 26.29 -9.20
N ALA A 450 18.02 27.04 -9.58
CA ALA A 450 19.39 26.59 -9.46
C ALA A 450 19.89 26.80 -8.03
N VAL A 451 20.67 25.85 -7.53
CA VAL A 451 21.21 25.90 -6.17
C VAL A 451 22.40 26.84 -6.12
N ARG A 452 22.25 27.98 -5.43
CA ARG A 452 23.33 28.95 -5.18
C ARG A 452 24.27 28.47 -4.09
N GLN A 453 23.68 27.98 -3.00
CA GLN A 453 24.40 27.48 -1.84
C GLN A 453 23.80 26.14 -1.43
N ALA A 454 24.65 25.20 -1.05
CA ALA A 454 24.26 23.90 -0.54
C ALA A 454 25.10 23.59 0.69
N GLU A 455 24.42 23.16 1.75
CA GLU A 455 24.97 22.75 3.02
C GLU A 455 24.55 21.30 3.27
N VAL A 456 25.50 20.45 3.63
CA VAL A 456 25.25 19.05 3.97
C VAL A 456 25.88 18.76 5.32
N THR A 457 25.02 18.51 6.30
CA THR A 457 25.41 18.19 7.67
C THR A 457 25.14 16.72 7.93
N LEU A 458 26.17 15.97 8.34
CA LEU A 458 25.98 14.56 8.70
C LEU A 458 25.30 14.51 10.07
N LEU A 459 24.24 13.72 10.18
CA LEU A 459 23.57 13.47 11.46
C LEU A 459 24.41 12.48 12.28
N GLU A 460 24.26 12.48 13.61
CA GLU A 460 25.06 11.66 14.52
C GLU A 460 24.99 10.16 14.18
N GLY A 461 26.08 9.44 14.41
CA GLY A 461 26.16 7.97 14.22
C GLY A 461 26.93 7.50 12.97
N VAL A 462 27.48 8.40 12.15
CA VAL A 462 28.32 8.01 11.01
C VAL A 462 29.74 7.69 11.47
N THR A 463 30.15 6.41 11.34
CA THR A 463 31.52 5.98 11.64
C THR A 463 32.39 6.05 10.39
N GLY A 464 33.53 6.75 10.47
CA GLY A 464 34.50 6.84 9.37
C GLY A 464 35.66 7.75 9.73
N SER A 465 36.76 7.68 8.95
CA SER A 465 37.83 8.67 9.10
C SER A 465 37.31 10.05 8.69
N GLU A 466 37.82 11.11 9.32
CA GLU A 466 37.43 12.50 9.03
C GLU A 466 37.53 12.81 7.52
N ARG A 467 38.59 12.34 6.87
CA ARG A 467 38.78 12.45 5.42
C ARG A 467 37.70 11.75 4.59
N ALA A 468 37.22 10.58 5.03
CA ALA A 468 36.14 9.87 4.34
C ALA A 468 34.80 10.61 4.49
N LEU A 469 34.52 11.14 5.69
CA LEU A 469 33.33 11.95 5.95
C LEU A 469 33.34 13.26 5.14
N GLU A 470 34.50 13.90 5.01
CA GLU A 470 34.68 15.10 4.20
C GLU A 470 34.49 14.81 2.70
N THR A 471 35.04 13.70 2.21
CA THR A 471 34.85 13.23 0.81
C THR A 471 33.37 12.96 0.52
N LEU A 472 32.69 12.28 1.44
CA LEU A 472 31.26 12.01 1.35
C LEU A 472 30.47 13.32 1.30
N ARG A 473 30.70 14.24 2.24
CA ARG A 473 30.05 15.56 2.28
C ARG A 473 30.23 16.32 0.96
N ALA A 474 31.46 16.39 0.45
CA ALA A 474 31.76 17.08 -0.81
C ALA A 474 31.00 16.48 -2.01
N CYS A 475 30.91 15.15 -2.08
CA CYS A 475 30.15 14.47 -3.14
C CYS A 475 28.65 14.76 -3.04
N LEU A 476 28.08 14.67 -1.84
CA LEU A 476 26.65 14.93 -1.60
C LEU A 476 26.29 16.37 -1.93
N THR A 477 27.09 17.34 -1.48
CA THR A 477 26.93 18.76 -1.81
C THR A 477 26.92 18.99 -3.32
N ARG A 478 27.77 18.28 -4.07
CA ARG A 478 27.77 18.33 -5.54
C ARG A 478 26.47 17.80 -6.13
N VAL A 479 25.97 16.64 -5.67
CA VAL A 479 24.69 16.08 -6.14
C VAL A 479 23.53 17.04 -5.86
N VAL A 480 23.50 17.66 -4.68
CA VAL A 480 22.48 18.66 -4.33
C VAL A 480 22.57 19.87 -5.25
N ARG A 481 23.77 20.41 -5.50
CA ARG A 481 23.97 21.53 -6.42
C ARG A 481 23.54 21.23 -7.86
N GLU A 482 23.76 20.00 -8.31
CA GLU A 482 23.34 19.53 -9.63
C GLU A 482 21.83 19.22 -9.71
N THR A 483 21.10 19.25 -8.59
CA THR A 483 19.67 18.96 -8.53
C THR A 483 18.87 20.22 -8.86
N PRO A 484 18.12 20.25 -9.98
CA PRO A 484 17.25 21.38 -10.27
C PRO A 484 16.01 21.31 -9.38
N PHE A 485 15.72 22.42 -8.70
CA PHE A 485 14.51 22.60 -7.91
C PHE A 485 13.63 23.61 -8.62
N PRO A 486 12.74 23.18 -9.53
CA PRO A 486 11.98 24.14 -10.34
C PRO A 486 11.21 25.08 -9.42
N CYS A 487 11.39 26.38 -9.69
CA CYS A 487 10.55 27.49 -9.26
C CYS A 487 10.39 27.66 -7.74
N PRO A 488 11.43 28.21 -7.12
CA PRO A 488 11.32 28.77 -5.79
C PRO A 488 10.38 29.97 -5.77
N ALA A 489 9.60 30.07 -4.68
CA ALA A 489 8.62 31.15 -4.48
C ALA A 489 9.26 32.55 -4.47
N ALA A 490 10.54 32.63 -4.09
CA ALA A 490 11.33 33.86 -4.09
C ALA A 490 12.83 33.56 -4.28
N GLU A 491 13.60 34.58 -4.65
CA GLU A 491 15.06 34.50 -4.60
C GLU A 491 15.53 34.18 -3.18
N GLY A 492 16.45 33.23 -3.03
CA GLY A 492 16.93 32.81 -1.72
C GLY A 492 15.99 31.84 -1.00
N THR A 493 15.04 31.22 -1.71
CA THR A 493 14.22 30.15 -1.12
C THR A 493 15.13 29.04 -0.61
N ARG A 494 15.03 28.75 0.69
CA ARG A 494 15.77 27.69 1.35
C ARG A 494 14.94 26.41 1.36
N VAL A 495 15.53 25.34 0.84
CA VAL A 495 14.97 24.00 0.82
C VAL A 495 15.78 23.14 1.76
N GLU A 496 15.13 22.43 2.68
CA GLU A 496 15.77 21.52 3.61
C GLU A 496 15.15 20.14 3.53
N ALA A 497 15.97 19.11 3.75
CA ALA A 497 15.54 17.73 3.77
C ALA A 497 16.50 16.87 4.59
N ASN A 498 15.96 15.91 5.34
CA ASN A 498 16.76 14.84 5.92
C ASN A 498 16.81 13.66 4.96
N VAL A 499 18.00 13.19 4.64
CA VAL A 499 18.23 12.08 3.73
C VAL A 499 18.95 10.96 4.48
N CYS A 500 18.41 9.75 4.38
CA CYS A 500 19.02 8.56 5.00
C CYS A 500 19.44 7.55 3.93
N PHE A 501 20.65 7.04 4.07
CA PHE A 501 21.25 6.02 3.22
C PHE A 501 21.59 4.79 4.02
N GLN A 502 21.43 3.61 3.40
CA GLN A 502 21.99 2.37 3.92
C GLN A 502 22.86 1.73 2.84
N ALA A 503 24.16 1.57 3.10
CA ALA A 503 25.03 0.90 2.15
C ALA A 503 24.87 -0.62 2.16
N ARG A 504 25.32 -1.24 1.07
CA ARG A 504 25.45 -2.70 0.97
C ARG A 504 26.44 -3.17 2.03
N GLN A 505 26.07 -4.18 2.82
CA GLN A 505 27.11 -5.01 3.43
C GLN A 505 27.85 -5.69 2.29
N GLY A 506 29.13 -5.35 2.12
CA GLY A 506 29.99 -6.17 1.28
C GLY A 506 30.07 -7.54 1.94
N ALA A 507 29.73 -8.62 1.24
CA ALA A 507 30.08 -9.94 1.72
C ALA A 507 31.60 -9.96 1.93
N VAL A 508 32.04 -9.84 3.18
CA VAL A 508 33.43 -10.00 3.57
C VAL A 508 33.76 -11.46 3.32
N LEU A 509 34.28 -11.74 2.13
CA LEU A 509 34.96 -12.98 1.83
C LEU A 509 36.24 -12.95 2.68
N VAL A 510 36.16 -13.54 3.88
CA VAL A 510 37.32 -13.85 4.70
C VAL A 510 38.18 -14.80 3.88
N ARG A 511 39.15 -14.23 3.15
CA ARG A 511 40.18 -14.98 2.44
C ARG A 511 41.12 -15.48 3.53
N GLY A 512 40.88 -16.70 4.01
CA GLY A 512 41.75 -17.37 4.97
C GLY A 512 43.16 -17.46 4.40
N SER A 513 44.08 -16.66 4.93
CA SER A 513 45.51 -16.80 4.73
C SER A 513 45.99 -18.04 5.48
N GLY A 514 45.97 -19.18 4.80
CA GLY A 514 46.70 -20.37 5.21
C GLY A 514 48.20 -20.10 5.18
N GLY A 515 48.76 -19.69 6.31
CA GLY A 515 50.20 -19.65 6.54
C GLY A 515 50.70 -21.03 6.93
N LEU A 516 51.51 -21.63 6.05
CA LEU A 516 52.37 -22.76 6.37
C LEU A 516 53.21 -22.48 7.63
N ARG A 517 53.30 -23.44 8.54
CA ARG A 517 54.47 -23.62 9.39
C ARG A 517 55.11 -24.97 9.09
N ARG A 518 56.43 -24.93 8.92
CA ARG A 518 57.32 -26.08 8.95
C ARG A 518 57.34 -26.72 10.33
#